data_AF-A0A433EV46-F1
#
_entry.id   AF-A0A433EV46-F1
#
_cell.length_a   1.000
_cell.length_b   1.000
_cell.length_c   1.000
_cell.angle_alpha   90.00
_cell.angle_beta   90.00
_cell.angle_gamma   90.00
#
_symmetry.space_group_name_H-M   'P 1'
#
loop_
_entity.id
_entity.type
_entity.pdbx_description
1 polymer ?
#
loop_
_entity_poly.entity_id
_entity_poly.type
_entity_poly.pdbx_seq_one_letter_code
_entity_poly.pdbx_strand_id
1 'polypeptide(L)'
;MYTCSSINGWLNPVKNVAFYLFLPCTVVAAAFAFSANANASAEPIPEVSVTSSPNISSADSLKIKTLKPQTLKAQAPRFDISGSYRLKYEHLNNPIFPSSSEDRAQVNRRVSSRLLVKAQANWDVFNVTLELADSRVWLDDNDPTLKSAQVNTLEPLQFFARYTPQDSQYLKGITAGRVTFDHGSRRLIGQGVYRNTKNAFDGVLVDYQVSDWNIRGFYLLPVSRLPSDSGAVADAERAFDKSYSEREFFGLYVTSPDKNVKLHSYWLKEEDSEKLATKNRDIYTLAVEYTKPFAELWKANIEVIGQTGTSHQTASASDTTELDVESWMVHANLGKKITDFTFLRAEIDAISGDNDSADNTITDFDSLYGVRRFDFGPTDVYQAMPRKNLYTVGARSVTKPSKEHNIMVSYKAMWYQKAPESVDNFIGQQLEARWRWEVKPSLRLAIGAAYLLKGDGFERGDYPDDSQFVFTGALYTF
;
A
#
# COMPACT_ATOMS: atom_id res chain seq x y z
N MET A 1 20.71 -39.72 39.25
CA MET A 1 19.65 -40.72 39.05
C MET A 1 18.31 -40.03 39.27
N TYR A 2 17.43 -40.08 38.27
CA TYR A 2 15.94 -39.98 38.28
C TYR A 2 15.24 -38.97 39.23
N THR A 3 14.27 -38.12 38.86
CA THR A 3 13.49 -37.88 37.64
C THR A 3 12.72 -36.56 37.80
N CYS A 4 12.29 -36.02 36.65
CA CYS A 4 11.65 -34.74 36.41
C CYS A 4 10.10 -34.80 36.55
N SER A 5 9.46 -33.69 36.94
CA SER A 5 8.03 -33.42 36.69
C SER A 5 7.83 -32.07 35.96
N SER A 6 7.40 -32.20 34.71
CA SER A 6 6.44 -31.38 33.95
C SER A 6 6.41 -29.84 34.06
N ILE A 7 6.84 -29.17 32.98
CA ILE A 7 6.04 -28.16 32.26
C ILE A 7 6.30 -28.38 30.77
N ASN A 8 5.29 -28.83 30.03
CA ASN A 8 5.28 -28.89 28.56
C ASN A 8 3.88 -28.52 28.10
N GLY A 9 3.78 -27.50 27.25
CA GLY A 9 2.48 -27.12 26.72
C GLY A 9 2.46 -25.89 25.82
N TRP A 10 3.48 -25.61 25.01
CA TRP A 10 3.39 -24.66 23.88
C TRP A 10 4.39 -25.11 22.82
N LEU A 11 3.91 -25.77 21.75
CA LEU A 11 4.46 -25.86 20.39
C LEU A 11 3.71 -26.96 19.59
N ASN A 12 3.27 -26.59 18.38
CA ASN A 12 2.65 -27.38 17.30
C ASN A 12 1.12 -27.60 17.34
N PRO A 13 0.44 -27.37 16.19
CA PRO A 13 0.69 -28.15 14.98
C PRO A 13 1.04 -27.33 13.71
N VAL A 14 2.28 -27.41 13.26
CA VAL A 14 2.63 -27.32 11.82
C VAL A 14 2.99 -28.73 11.35
N LYS A 15 1.98 -29.51 10.99
CA LYS A 15 2.13 -30.76 10.24
C LYS A 15 0.89 -30.93 9.38
N ASN A 16 0.91 -30.34 8.17
CA ASN A 16 0.24 -30.82 6.95
C ASN A 16 0.32 -29.79 5.80
N VAL A 17 1.48 -29.20 5.54
CA VAL A 17 1.75 -28.47 4.27
C VAL A 17 3.03 -29.02 3.68
N ALA A 18 2.97 -30.26 3.21
CA ALA A 18 4.11 -30.92 2.57
C ALA A 18 3.66 -32.00 1.58
N PHE A 19 2.67 -31.73 0.73
CA PHE A 19 2.44 -32.53 -0.48
C PHE A 19 1.73 -31.63 -1.50
N TYR A 20 2.20 -31.65 -2.76
CA TYR A 20 1.82 -30.78 -3.89
C TYR A 20 2.56 -29.45 -4.06
N LEU A 21 3.88 -29.52 -4.27
CA LEU A 21 4.62 -28.59 -5.14
C LEU A 21 5.75 -29.38 -5.81
N PHE A 22 5.42 -30.05 -6.92
CA PHE A 22 6.40 -30.70 -7.80
C PHE A 22 6.61 -29.82 -9.05
N LEU A 23 7.89 -29.58 -9.39
CA LEU A 23 8.52 -28.87 -10.52
C LEU A 23 8.89 -27.36 -10.36
N PRO A 24 10.10 -26.96 -10.81
CA PRO A 24 11.42 -27.46 -10.42
C PRO A 24 12.34 -26.34 -9.84
N CYS A 25 13.06 -26.70 -8.77
CA CYS A 25 13.91 -25.88 -7.90
C CYS A 25 15.23 -25.32 -8.48
N THR A 26 15.39 -25.14 -9.79
CA THR A 26 16.73 -24.84 -10.35
C THR A 26 17.12 -23.36 -10.42
N VAL A 27 16.24 -22.42 -10.07
CA VAL A 27 16.52 -20.96 -10.19
C VAL A 27 16.78 -20.27 -8.85
N VAL A 28 16.32 -20.83 -7.73
CA VAL A 28 16.40 -20.17 -6.41
C VAL A 28 17.73 -20.45 -5.68
N ALA A 29 18.43 -21.53 -6.02
CA ALA A 29 19.71 -21.89 -5.39
C ALA A 29 20.92 -21.07 -5.89
N ALA A 30 20.80 -20.28 -6.97
CA ALA A 30 21.90 -19.48 -7.52
C ALA A 30 22.06 -18.09 -6.88
N ALA A 31 21.08 -17.62 -6.10
CA ALA A 31 21.09 -16.28 -5.51
C ALA A 31 21.82 -16.18 -4.15
N PHE A 32 22.17 -17.32 -3.51
CA PHE A 32 22.77 -17.34 -2.17
C PHE A 32 24.24 -17.82 -2.12
N ALA A 33 24.86 -18.13 -3.26
CA ALA A 33 26.23 -18.66 -3.30
C ALA A 33 27.31 -17.64 -3.75
N PHE A 34 26.98 -16.36 -3.95
CA PHE A 34 27.92 -15.32 -4.37
C PHE A 34 28.07 -14.21 -3.31
N SER A 35 28.50 -14.56 -2.10
CA SER A 35 29.03 -13.57 -1.13
C SER A 35 29.92 -14.18 -0.04
N ALA A 36 30.76 -15.17 -0.38
CA ALA A 36 31.75 -15.68 0.55
C ALA A 36 33.08 -15.91 -0.19
N ASN A 37 33.91 -14.88 -0.25
CA ASN A 37 35.36 -15.00 -0.31
C ASN A 37 36.00 -13.62 -0.09
N ALA A 38 36.36 -13.35 1.16
CA ALA A 38 37.39 -12.38 1.48
C ALA A 38 38.17 -12.92 2.69
N ASN A 39 39.41 -13.31 2.41
CA ASN A 39 40.42 -13.70 3.38
C ASN A 39 40.63 -12.60 4.43
N ALA A 40 40.71 -12.98 5.70
CA ALA A 40 41.43 -12.20 6.70
C ALA A 40 42.15 -13.17 7.66
N SER A 41 43.48 -13.10 7.58
CA SER A 41 44.46 -13.80 8.41
C SER A 41 44.34 -13.39 9.88
N ALA A 42 44.41 -14.39 10.75
CA ALA A 42 44.45 -14.24 12.20
C ALA A 42 45.83 -13.75 12.68
N GLU A 43 45.84 -12.76 13.59
CA GLU A 43 46.94 -12.50 14.51
C GLU A 43 46.43 -12.51 15.96
N PRO A 44 47.27 -12.88 16.94
CA PRO A 44 46.81 -13.30 18.26
C PRO A 44 46.70 -12.16 19.28
N ILE A 45 45.82 -12.39 20.25
CA ILE A 45 45.57 -11.57 21.44
C ILE A 45 46.77 -11.66 22.39
N PRO A 46 47.32 -10.56 22.94
CA PRO A 46 48.25 -10.63 24.06
C PRO A 46 47.54 -10.63 25.41
N GLU A 47 48.05 -11.49 26.29
CA GLU A 47 47.66 -11.71 27.68
C GLU A 47 47.78 -10.47 28.57
N VAL A 48 46.82 -10.32 29.47
CA VAL A 48 46.85 -9.35 30.58
C VAL A 48 47.82 -9.86 31.65
N SER A 49 48.91 -9.13 31.87
CA SER A 49 49.83 -9.34 33.00
C SER A 49 49.52 -8.34 34.11
N VAL A 50 49.27 -8.86 35.32
CA VAL A 50 49.12 -8.08 36.55
C VAL A 50 50.51 -7.83 37.12
N THR A 51 50.91 -6.57 37.25
CA THR A 51 52.07 -6.17 38.06
C THR A 51 51.73 -5.01 38.98
N SER A 52 52.26 -5.14 40.20
CA SER A 52 52.06 -4.34 41.40
C SER A 52 52.57 -2.90 41.29
N SER A 53 51.87 -1.99 41.97
CA SER A 53 52.22 -0.59 42.21
C SER A 53 53.65 -0.36 42.73
N PRO A 54 54.15 0.87 42.55
CA PRO A 54 54.71 1.59 43.70
C PRO A 54 54.08 2.98 43.89
N ASN A 55 54.02 3.36 45.17
CA ASN A 55 53.62 4.67 45.68
C ASN A 55 54.40 5.81 45.02
N ILE A 56 53.69 6.86 44.58
CA ILE A 56 54.24 8.22 44.53
C ILE A 56 53.18 9.17 45.08
N SER A 57 53.55 9.83 46.17
CA SER A 57 52.90 11.01 46.72
C SER A 57 53.16 12.21 45.81
N SER A 58 52.10 12.92 45.43
CA SER A 58 52.13 14.37 45.22
C SER A 58 50.71 14.85 44.97
N ALA A 59 50.35 15.87 45.75
CA ALA A 59 49.11 16.61 45.58
C ALA A 59 49.21 17.42 44.28
N ASP A 60 48.59 16.92 43.21
CA ASP A 60 48.33 17.73 42.01
C ASP A 60 46.82 17.91 41.84
N SER A 61 46.42 19.17 41.97
CA SER A 61 45.05 19.64 41.89
C SER A 61 44.36 19.16 40.60
N LEU A 62 43.25 18.43 40.76
CA LEU A 62 42.25 18.23 39.71
C LEU A 62 41.76 19.60 39.22
N LYS A 63 42.34 20.10 38.11
CA LYS A 63 41.73 21.17 37.33
C LYS A 63 40.49 20.60 36.67
N ILE A 64 39.35 20.75 37.33
CA ILE A 64 38.03 20.59 36.72
C ILE A 64 38.01 21.57 35.55
N LYS A 65 38.13 21.05 34.33
CA LYS A 65 37.91 21.82 33.10
C LYS A 65 36.41 22.11 33.09
N THR A 66 36.02 23.25 33.65
CA THR A 66 34.65 23.75 33.57
C THR A 66 34.30 23.89 32.08
N LEU A 67 33.62 22.88 31.53
CA LEU A 67 32.99 22.96 30.23
C LEU A 67 31.99 24.10 30.34
N LYS A 68 32.31 25.24 29.71
CA LYS A 68 31.34 26.32 29.53
C LYS A 68 30.10 25.67 28.90
N PRO A 69 28.89 25.88 29.46
CA PRO A 69 27.68 25.44 28.78
C PRO A 69 27.68 26.13 27.40
N GLN A 70 27.92 25.35 26.35
CA GLN A 70 27.63 25.81 25.01
C GLN A 70 26.13 26.00 24.97
N THR A 71 25.72 27.26 24.98
CA THR A 71 24.34 27.62 24.65
C THR A 71 24.18 27.25 23.19
N LEU A 72 23.72 26.02 22.93
CA LEU A 72 23.18 25.64 21.63
C LEU A 72 22.03 26.62 21.39
N LYS A 73 22.26 27.60 20.52
CA LYS A 73 21.18 28.45 20.04
C LYS A 73 20.24 27.53 19.28
N ALA A 74 19.11 27.16 19.89
CA ALA A 74 18.07 26.39 19.24
C ALA A 74 17.74 27.08 17.90
N GLN A 75 17.86 26.34 16.80
CA GLN A 75 17.56 26.91 15.50
C GLN A 75 16.08 27.30 15.48
N ALA A 76 15.79 28.53 15.06
CA ALA A 76 14.40 28.95 14.90
C ALA A 76 13.70 28.02 13.90
N PRO A 77 12.47 27.56 14.17
CA PRO A 77 11.79 26.64 13.29
C PRO A 77 11.56 27.27 11.91
N ARG A 78 11.88 26.53 10.86
CA ARG A 78 11.53 26.88 9.48
C ARG A 78 10.12 26.38 9.18
N PHE A 79 9.26 27.28 8.77
CA PHE A 79 7.90 26.97 8.35
C PHE A 79 7.78 26.88 6.83
N ASP A 80 7.01 25.91 6.37
CA ASP A 80 6.64 25.74 4.96
C ASP A 80 5.13 25.47 4.87
N ILE A 81 4.48 26.08 3.88
CA ILE A 81 3.08 25.83 3.56
C ILE A 81 3.00 25.48 2.09
N SER A 82 2.35 24.37 1.80
CA SER A 82 2.09 23.91 0.43
C SER A 82 0.71 23.28 0.34
N GLY A 83 0.22 23.11 -0.87
CA GLY A 83 -1.09 22.49 -1.04
C GLY A 83 -1.42 22.10 -2.47
N SER A 84 -2.63 21.56 -2.61
CA SER A 84 -3.19 21.29 -3.91
C SER A 84 -4.71 21.39 -3.90
N TYR A 85 -5.27 21.86 -5.00
CA TYR A 85 -6.70 21.78 -5.26
C TYR A 85 -6.93 20.96 -6.52
N ARG A 86 -7.76 19.93 -6.42
CA ARG A 86 -8.16 19.09 -7.55
C ARG A 86 -9.65 19.24 -7.79
N LEU A 87 -10.03 19.38 -9.05
CA LEU A 87 -11.41 19.23 -9.52
C LEU A 87 -11.44 18.13 -10.59
N LYS A 88 -12.42 17.23 -10.55
CA LYS A 88 -12.54 16.12 -11.49
C LYS A 88 -14.00 15.86 -11.82
N TYR A 89 -14.33 15.79 -13.09
CA TYR A 89 -15.63 15.33 -13.58
C TYR A 89 -15.48 13.89 -14.11
N GLU A 90 -16.43 13.03 -13.75
CA GLU A 90 -16.50 11.62 -14.14
C GLU A 90 -17.89 11.31 -14.68
N HIS A 91 -17.94 10.46 -15.70
CA HIS A 91 -19.16 9.96 -16.32
C HIS A 91 -18.99 8.48 -16.64
N LEU A 92 -19.94 7.66 -16.19
CA LEU A 92 -19.95 6.22 -16.39
C LEU A 92 -21.33 5.79 -16.90
N ASN A 93 -21.36 5.07 -18.01
CA ASN A 93 -22.52 4.31 -18.46
C ASN A 93 -22.33 2.83 -18.14
N ASN A 94 -23.41 2.18 -17.72
CA ASN A 94 -23.49 0.73 -17.46
C ASN A 94 -22.46 0.27 -16.42
N PRO A 95 -22.66 0.59 -15.12
CA PRO A 95 -21.68 0.30 -14.07
C PRO A 95 -21.20 -1.15 -14.04
N ILE A 96 -19.94 -1.34 -13.64
CA ILE A 96 -19.33 -2.67 -13.53
C ILE A 96 -19.93 -3.45 -12.35
N PHE A 97 -20.17 -2.75 -11.23
CA PHE A 97 -20.68 -3.31 -9.99
C PHE A 97 -21.86 -2.44 -9.47
N PRO A 98 -23.06 -2.60 -10.05
CA PRO A 98 -24.27 -1.91 -9.60
C PRO A 98 -24.76 -2.49 -8.27
N SER A 99 -25.49 -1.67 -7.51
CA SER A 99 -26.05 -2.12 -6.22
C SER A 99 -27.24 -3.06 -6.39
N SER A 100 -28.01 -2.90 -7.47
CA SER A 100 -29.15 -3.75 -7.79
C SER A 100 -29.21 -4.08 -9.28
N SER A 101 -30.14 -4.97 -9.66
CA SER A 101 -30.39 -5.31 -11.05
C SER A 101 -30.89 -4.12 -11.88
N GLU A 102 -31.67 -3.23 -11.26
CA GLU A 102 -32.29 -2.08 -11.90
C GLU A 102 -31.24 -1.02 -12.31
N ASP A 103 -30.12 -0.98 -11.57
CA ASP A 103 -29.01 -0.04 -11.76
C ASP A 103 -28.05 -0.45 -12.88
N ARG A 104 -28.23 -1.61 -13.53
CA ARG A 104 -27.27 -2.14 -14.52
C ARG A 104 -27.14 -1.28 -15.78
N ALA A 105 -28.19 -0.52 -16.13
CA ALA A 105 -28.26 0.35 -17.31
C ALA A 105 -28.18 1.85 -16.96
N GLN A 106 -27.71 2.20 -15.76
CA GLN A 106 -27.71 3.60 -15.30
C GLN A 106 -26.51 4.40 -15.79
N VAL A 107 -26.62 5.72 -15.62
CA VAL A 107 -25.56 6.70 -15.90
C VAL A 107 -25.14 7.38 -14.60
N ASN A 108 -23.91 7.13 -14.15
CA ASN A 108 -23.35 7.79 -12.99
C ASN A 108 -22.53 8.99 -13.44
N ARG A 109 -22.81 10.15 -12.86
CA ARG A 109 -22.03 11.37 -13.04
C ARG A 109 -21.46 11.77 -11.70
N ARG A 110 -20.30 12.43 -11.70
CA ARG A 110 -19.73 12.97 -10.46
C ARG A 110 -18.78 14.10 -10.77
N VAL A 111 -18.96 15.21 -10.07
CA VAL A 111 -17.93 16.22 -9.89
C VAL A 111 -17.34 16.00 -8.51
N SER A 112 -16.02 15.88 -8.42
CA SER A 112 -15.30 15.73 -7.14
C SER A 112 -14.28 16.83 -6.99
N SER A 113 -14.24 17.46 -5.81
CA SER A 113 -13.17 18.36 -5.41
C SER A 113 -12.34 17.77 -4.29
N ARG A 114 -11.05 18.11 -4.28
CA ARG A 114 -10.16 17.87 -3.13
C ARG A 114 -9.23 19.04 -2.91
N LEU A 115 -9.31 19.66 -1.74
CA LEU A 115 -8.30 20.57 -1.23
C LEU A 115 -7.39 19.82 -0.26
N LEU A 116 -6.08 19.99 -0.42
CA LEU A 116 -5.05 19.61 0.56
C LEU A 116 -4.26 20.86 0.93
N VAL A 117 -4.09 21.11 2.23
CA VAL A 117 -3.24 22.19 2.75
C VAL A 117 -2.32 21.59 3.79
N LYS A 118 -1.01 21.66 3.55
CA LYS A 118 0.04 21.14 4.42
C LYS A 118 0.84 22.28 5.01
N ALA A 119 1.05 22.23 6.31
CA ALA A 119 1.99 23.07 7.04
C ALA A 119 3.06 22.18 7.66
N GLN A 120 4.33 22.59 7.56
CA GLN A 120 5.46 21.90 8.15
C GLN A 120 6.31 22.86 8.97
N ALA A 121 6.76 22.40 10.13
CA ALA A 121 7.76 23.08 10.96
C ALA A 121 8.99 22.17 11.09
N ASN A 122 10.17 22.70 10.79
CA ASN A 122 11.44 21.96 10.85
C ASN A 122 12.41 22.68 11.77
N TRP A 123 13.03 21.95 12.70
CA TRP A 123 14.05 22.50 13.61
C TRP A 123 15.04 21.40 14.00
N ASP A 124 16.33 21.60 13.74
CA ASP A 124 17.41 20.66 14.03
C ASP A 124 17.12 19.23 13.54
N VAL A 125 16.77 18.32 14.46
CA VAL A 125 16.48 16.90 14.26
C VAL A 125 14.98 16.59 14.19
N PHE A 126 14.12 17.60 14.30
CA PHE A 126 12.68 17.44 14.38
C PHE A 126 11.95 18.04 13.19
N ASN A 127 10.88 17.36 12.79
CA ASN A 127 9.88 17.83 11.85
C ASN A 127 8.49 17.61 12.44
N VAL A 128 7.60 18.59 12.37
CA VAL A 128 6.17 18.41 12.61
C VAL A 128 5.41 18.74 11.33
N THR A 129 4.47 17.88 10.98
CA THR A 129 3.63 18.03 9.79
C THR A 129 2.16 18.00 10.18
N LEU A 130 1.41 18.98 9.67
CA LEU A 130 -0.05 19.01 9.69
C LEU A 130 -0.54 19.09 8.23
N GLU A 131 -1.42 18.20 7.80
CA GLU A 131 -2.10 18.29 6.50
C GLU A 131 -3.60 18.18 6.70
N LEU A 132 -4.34 19.20 6.25
CA LEU A 132 -5.80 19.19 6.20
C LEU A 132 -6.27 18.75 4.80
N ALA A 133 -7.32 17.95 4.77
CA ALA A 133 -8.00 17.53 3.55
C ALA A 133 -9.48 17.92 3.57
N ASP A 134 -9.99 18.44 2.46
CA ASP A 134 -11.42 18.64 2.24
C ASP A 134 -11.80 18.00 0.91
N SER A 135 -12.58 16.92 0.98
CA SER A 135 -13.02 16.12 -0.16
C SER A 135 -14.53 16.18 -0.27
N ARG A 136 -15.04 16.66 -1.40
CA ARG A 136 -16.48 16.84 -1.66
C ARG A 136 -16.86 16.34 -3.04
N VAL A 137 -18.13 16.03 -3.23
CA VAL A 137 -18.69 15.63 -4.51
C VAL A 137 -20.03 16.30 -4.78
N TRP A 138 -20.43 16.32 -6.05
CA TRP A 138 -21.71 16.80 -6.57
C TRP A 138 -22.09 16.02 -7.84
N LEU A 139 -23.33 16.19 -8.31
CA LEU A 139 -23.89 15.52 -9.51
C LEU A 139 -23.93 13.99 -9.40
N ASP A 140 -23.96 13.47 -8.18
CA ASP A 140 -23.87 12.06 -7.81
C ASP A 140 -25.25 11.45 -7.48
N ASP A 141 -26.31 12.04 -8.04
CA ASP A 141 -27.66 11.49 -7.98
C ASP A 141 -27.61 10.02 -8.41
N ASN A 142 -28.09 9.12 -7.55
CA ASN A 142 -28.10 7.67 -7.76
C ASN A 142 -26.72 7.01 -7.89
N ASP A 143 -25.65 7.56 -7.32
CA ASP A 143 -24.37 6.83 -7.27
C ASP A 143 -24.29 5.89 -6.05
N PRO A 144 -24.51 4.56 -6.21
CA PRO A 144 -24.45 3.60 -5.12
C PRO A 144 -23.07 3.47 -4.46
N THR A 145 -22.04 4.03 -5.10
CA THR A 145 -20.65 3.95 -4.64
C THR A 145 -20.27 5.08 -3.70
N LEU A 146 -21.17 6.04 -3.49
CA LEU A 146 -20.93 7.19 -2.64
C LEU A 146 -20.72 6.75 -1.19
N LYS A 147 -19.49 6.90 -0.71
CA LYS A 147 -19.10 6.57 0.66
C LYS A 147 -18.16 7.66 1.19
N SER A 148 -17.77 7.53 2.45
CA SER A 148 -16.71 8.36 3.05
C SER A 148 -15.35 8.22 2.36
N ALA A 149 -15.21 7.28 1.42
CA ALA A 149 -14.07 7.17 0.53
C ALA A 149 -14.04 8.25 -0.57
N GLN A 150 -15.15 8.95 -0.80
CA GLN A 150 -15.33 10.03 -1.76
C GLN A 150 -15.57 11.38 -1.10
N VAL A 151 -16.31 11.39 0.02
CA VAL A 151 -16.66 12.60 0.78
C VAL A 151 -16.06 12.52 2.17
N ASN A 152 -15.24 13.51 2.51
CA ASN A 152 -14.58 13.59 3.81
C ASN A 152 -14.11 15.03 4.01
N THR A 153 -14.84 15.78 4.83
CA THR A 153 -14.74 17.24 4.89
C THR A 153 -13.88 17.70 6.05
N LEU A 154 -12.96 18.64 5.80
CA LEU A 154 -12.12 19.29 6.82
C LEU A 154 -11.44 18.33 7.81
N GLU A 155 -10.79 17.29 7.29
CA GLU A 155 -10.15 16.22 8.04
C GLU A 155 -8.64 16.46 8.23
N PRO A 156 -8.11 16.33 9.47
CA PRO A 156 -6.68 16.28 9.77
C PRO A 156 -6.02 15.00 9.21
N LEU A 157 -5.84 14.96 7.89
CA LEU A 157 -5.30 13.81 7.18
C LEU A 157 -3.91 13.36 7.66
N GLN A 158 -3.04 14.30 8.01
CA GLN A 158 -1.75 14.01 8.64
C GLN A 158 -1.52 14.94 9.82
N PHE A 159 -1.05 14.38 10.91
CA PHE A 159 -0.65 15.12 12.11
C PHE A 159 0.39 14.29 12.86
N PHE A 160 1.67 14.55 12.61
CA PHE A 160 2.75 13.76 13.18
C PHE A 160 3.99 14.60 13.51
N ALA A 161 4.79 14.07 14.43
CA ALA A 161 6.15 14.52 14.68
C ALA A 161 7.14 13.45 14.18
N ARG A 162 8.26 13.88 13.62
CA ARG A 162 9.38 13.03 13.22
C ARG A 162 10.65 13.51 13.89
N TYR A 163 11.38 12.58 14.50
CA TYR A 163 12.75 12.73 14.96
C TYR A 163 13.71 12.05 13.97
N THR A 164 14.78 12.74 13.57
CA THR A 164 15.81 12.26 12.64
C THR A 164 17.19 12.51 13.28
N PRO A 165 17.83 11.48 13.87
CA PRO A 165 19.13 11.66 14.53
C PRO A 165 20.22 12.06 13.53
N GLN A 166 21.12 12.97 13.92
CA GLN A 166 22.25 13.41 13.07
C GLN A 166 23.35 12.34 12.98
N ASP A 167 23.76 11.78 14.12
CA ASP A 167 24.96 10.93 14.22
C ASP A 167 24.63 9.46 14.55
N SER A 168 23.55 8.92 13.96
CA SER A 168 23.22 7.51 14.14
C SER A 168 23.60 6.66 12.92
N GLN A 169 24.42 5.64 13.16
CA GLN A 169 24.77 4.64 12.15
C GLN A 169 23.52 3.90 11.66
N TYR A 170 22.64 3.48 12.58
CA TYR A 170 21.51 2.61 12.27
C TYR A 170 20.16 3.33 12.22
N LEU A 171 19.81 4.13 13.23
CA LEU A 171 18.50 4.78 13.30
C LEU A 171 18.45 5.96 12.33
N LYS A 172 17.46 6.00 11.43
CA LYS A 172 17.26 7.07 10.44
C LYS A 172 16.02 7.91 10.70
N GLY A 173 15.15 7.46 11.60
CA GLY A 173 14.15 8.33 12.21
C GLY A 173 13.01 7.59 12.85
N ILE A 174 12.29 8.32 13.70
CA ILE A 174 11.08 7.86 14.39
C ILE A 174 9.99 8.84 14.01
N THR A 175 8.85 8.35 13.52
CA THR A 175 7.67 9.16 13.21
C THR A 175 6.51 8.69 14.08
N ALA A 176 5.83 9.60 14.75
CA ALA A 176 4.69 9.29 15.62
C ALA A 176 3.52 10.24 15.34
N GLY A 177 2.32 9.68 15.17
CA GLY A 177 1.09 10.42 14.91
C GLY A 177 0.29 9.86 13.72
N ARG A 178 -0.56 10.69 13.13
CA ARG A 178 -1.37 10.35 11.94
C ARG A 178 -0.56 10.55 10.68
N VAL A 179 -0.37 9.49 9.90
CA VAL A 179 0.50 9.46 8.72
C VAL A 179 -0.21 8.90 7.50
N THR A 180 0.24 9.31 6.32
CA THR A 180 -0.05 8.63 5.06
C THR A 180 1.26 8.28 4.38
N PHE A 181 1.41 7.08 3.82
CA PHE A 181 2.66 6.65 3.15
C PHE A 181 2.39 5.57 2.09
N ASP A 182 3.41 5.32 1.28
CA ASP A 182 3.43 4.28 0.24
C ASP A 182 4.55 3.28 0.59
N HIS A 183 4.30 1.98 0.39
CA HIS A 183 5.36 0.96 0.37
C HIS A 183 5.37 0.25 -0.99
N GLY A 184 6.56 0.02 -1.53
CA GLY A 184 6.80 -0.73 -2.77
C GLY A 184 5.92 -0.32 -3.95
N SER A 185 5.34 -1.32 -4.61
CA SER A 185 4.37 -1.19 -5.71
C SER A 185 3.09 -0.46 -5.33
N ARG A 186 2.78 -0.34 -4.03
CA ARG A 186 1.54 0.17 -3.43
C ARG A 186 0.35 -0.79 -3.53
N ARG A 187 0.60 -2.08 -3.74
CA ARG A 187 -0.43 -3.14 -3.77
C ARG A 187 -0.92 -3.58 -2.41
N LEU A 188 -0.11 -3.41 -1.36
CA LEU A 188 -0.46 -3.71 0.04
C LEU A 188 -0.68 -2.46 0.90
N ILE A 189 0.12 -1.41 0.69
CA ILE A 189 -0.05 -0.11 1.37
C ILE A 189 0.19 1.01 0.37
N GLY A 190 -0.82 1.86 0.17
CA GLY A 190 -0.66 3.03 -0.68
C GLY A 190 -1.56 4.20 -0.32
N GLN A 191 -1.03 5.39 -0.56
CA GLN A 191 -1.80 6.63 -0.57
C GLN A 191 -2.71 6.66 -1.80
N GLY A 192 -4.00 6.98 -1.62
CA GLY A 192 -4.91 7.23 -2.74
C GLY A 192 -4.54 8.51 -3.49
N VAL A 193 -4.12 8.41 -4.76
CA VAL A 193 -3.90 9.60 -5.62
C VAL A 193 -5.11 9.89 -6.50
N TYR A 194 -5.78 8.84 -6.99
CA TYR A 194 -6.93 8.96 -7.89
C TYR A 194 -8.25 9.14 -7.16
N ARG A 195 -8.53 8.30 -6.15
CA ARG A 195 -9.66 8.46 -5.23
C ARG A 195 -9.63 9.84 -4.55
N ASN A 196 -10.79 10.35 -4.16
CA ASN A 196 -10.89 11.62 -3.44
C ASN A 196 -10.19 11.55 -2.07
N THR A 197 -10.44 10.52 -1.25
CA THR A 197 -9.78 10.44 0.07
C THR A 197 -8.56 9.52 0.08
N LYS A 198 -7.67 9.73 1.05
CA LYS A 198 -6.42 8.96 1.27
C LYS A 198 -6.56 8.05 2.48
N ASN A 199 -5.85 6.91 2.47
CA ASN A 199 -5.70 6.05 3.65
C ASN A 199 -4.74 6.74 4.64
N ALA A 200 -5.12 6.75 5.91
CA ALA A 200 -4.34 7.30 7.01
C ALA A 200 -4.23 6.26 8.12
N PHE A 201 -3.20 6.40 8.93
CA PHE A 201 -2.84 5.48 9.99
C PHE A 201 -2.35 6.28 11.20
N ASP A 202 -2.79 5.92 12.40
CA ASP A 202 -2.31 6.50 13.64
C ASP A 202 -1.31 5.55 14.29
N GLY A 203 -0.11 5.99 14.62
CA GLY A 203 0.84 5.14 15.33
C GLY A 203 2.29 5.57 15.15
N VAL A 204 3.20 4.59 15.10
CA VAL A 204 4.65 4.81 15.07
C VAL A 204 5.29 4.09 13.89
N LEU A 205 6.20 4.78 13.21
CA LEU A 205 7.11 4.26 12.20
C LEU A 205 8.54 4.44 12.70
N VAL A 206 9.39 3.45 12.52
CA VAL A 206 10.82 3.54 12.81
C VAL A 206 11.62 3.13 11.59
N ASP A 207 12.43 4.05 11.08
CA ASP A 207 13.33 3.84 9.96
C ASP A 207 14.74 3.50 10.48
N TYR A 208 15.27 2.36 10.04
CA TYR A 208 16.63 1.90 10.29
C TYR A 208 17.36 1.63 8.97
N GLN A 209 18.69 1.65 9.03
CA GLN A 209 19.56 1.19 7.96
C GLN A 209 20.63 0.26 8.51
N VAL A 210 20.78 -0.93 7.92
CA VAL A 210 21.81 -1.92 8.30
C VAL A 210 22.46 -2.44 7.04
N SER A 211 23.79 -2.34 6.92
CA SER A 211 24.54 -2.75 5.72
C SER A 211 23.91 -2.19 4.43
N ASP A 212 23.56 -0.90 4.44
CA ASP A 212 22.86 -0.16 3.38
C ASP A 212 21.41 -0.58 3.06
N TRP A 213 20.91 -1.67 3.66
CA TRP A 213 19.50 -2.03 3.56
C TRP A 213 18.65 -1.08 4.38
N ASN A 214 17.58 -0.56 3.79
CA ASN A 214 16.62 0.28 4.49
C ASN A 214 15.51 -0.60 5.07
N ILE A 215 15.24 -0.46 6.36
CA ILE A 215 14.25 -1.23 7.10
C ILE A 215 13.31 -0.24 7.78
N ARG A 216 12.01 -0.38 7.54
CA ARG A 216 10.97 0.34 8.26
C ARG A 216 10.15 -0.63 9.08
N GLY A 217 10.23 -0.51 10.39
CA GLY A 217 9.28 -1.13 11.31
C GLY A 217 8.11 -0.18 11.58
N PHE A 218 6.92 -0.73 11.79
CA PHE A 218 5.76 0.07 12.15
C PHE A 218 4.78 -0.69 13.02
N TYR A 219 4.04 0.07 13.83
CA TYR A 219 2.84 -0.37 14.53
C TYR A 219 1.80 0.75 14.41
N LEU A 220 0.68 0.45 13.79
CA LEU A 220 -0.28 1.42 13.31
C LEU A 220 -1.71 0.96 13.58
N LEU A 221 -2.60 1.92 13.81
CA LEU A 221 -4.03 1.75 13.82
C LEU A 221 -4.60 2.37 12.54
N PRO A 222 -5.11 1.56 11.59
CA PRO A 222 -5.75 2.07 10.40
C PRO A 222 -6.99 2.90 10.72
N VAL A 223 -7.04 4.10 10.16
CA VAL A 223 -8.07 5.09 10.48
C VAL A 223 -9.36 4.82 9.70
N SER A 224 -10.48 4.69 10.42
CA SER A 224 -11.83 4.60 9.85
C SER A 224 -12.32 5.99 9.45
N ARG A 225 -12.88 6.08 8.25
CA ARG A 225 -13.45 7.33 7.74
C ARG A 225 -14.87 7.53 8.20
N LEU A 226 -15.17 8.72 8.70
CA LEU A 226 -16.50 9.10 9.18
C LEU A 226 -17.03 10.32 8.41
N PRO A 227 -18.36 10.52 8.34
CA PRO A 227 -19.40 9.59 8.79
C PRO A 227 -19.47 8.33 7.91
N SER A 228 -20.02 7.23 8.43
CA SER A 228 -20.25 6.00 7.65
C SER A 228 -21.70 5.85 7.17
N ASP A 229 -22.62 6.62 7.75
CA ASP A 229 -24.03 6.66 7.34
C ASP A 229 -24.16 7.30 5.96
N SER A 230 -24.95 6.67 5.07
CA SER A 230 -25.07 7.11 3.68
C SER A 230 -25.72 8.49 3.54
N GLY A 231 -26.68 8.84 4.40
CA GLY A 231 -27.34 10.14 4.39
C GLY A 231 -26.37 11.25 4.80
N ALA A 232 -25.68 11.05 5.93
CA ALA A 232 -24.67 12.00 6.41
C ALA A 232 -23.50 12.18 5.41
N VAL A 233 -23.10 11.11 4.72
CA VAL A 233 -22.10 11.18 3.64
C VAL A 233 -22.61 12.00 2.45
N ALA A 234 -23.86 11.80 2.03
CA ALA A 234 -24.47 12.52 0.91
C ALA A 234 -24.60 14.03 1.20
N ASP A 235 -24.94 14.39 2.44
CA ASP A 235 -25.02 15.78 2.89
C ASP A 235 -23.64 16.42 3.18
N ALA A 236 -22.56 15.67 2.96
CA ALA A 236 -21.18 16.06 3.27
C ALA A 236 -21.04 16.55 4.73
N GLU A 237 -21.73 15.88 5.65
CA GLU A 237 -21.61 16.18 7.07
C GLU A 237 -20.20 15.94 7.57
N ARG A 238 -19.79 16.79 8.50
CA ARG A 238 -18.47 16.69 9.11
C ARG A 238 -18.47 15.69 10.24
N ALA A 239 -17.61 14.69 10.15
CA ALA A 239 -17.16 13.89 11.29
C ALA A 239 -15.66 13.63 11.18
N PHE A 240 -14.95 13.68 12.31
CA PHE A 240 -13.52 13.37 12.32
C PHE A 240 -13.28 11.88 12.22
N ASP A 241 -12.30 11.51 11.40
CA ASP A 241 -11.90 10.12 11.24
C ASP A 241 -11.23 9.58 12.52
N LYS A 242 -11.50 8.31 12.85
CA LYS A 242 -11.09 7.67 14.11
C LYS A 242 -10.29 6.39 13.89
N SER A 243 -9.24 6.20 14.67
CA SER A 243 -8.61 4.91 14.88
C SER A 243 -9.28 4.15 16.03
N TYR A 244 -9.17 2.83 16.01
CA TYR A 244 -9.72 1.91 17.00
C TYR A 244 -8.61 0.94 17.41
N SER A 245 -8.53 0.58 18.69
CA SER A 245 -7.55 -0.41 19.20
C SER A 245 -7.85 -1.81 18.65
N GLU A 246 -9.11 -2.04 18.32
CA GLU A 246 -9.65 -3.25 17.71
C GLU A 246 -9.15 -3.49 16.28
N ARG A 247 -8.32 -2.61 15.72
CA ARG A 247 -7.70 -2.81 14.41
C ARG A 247 -6.26 -2.36 14.40
N GLU A 248 -5.37 -3.32 14.41
CA GLU A 248 -3.93 -3.13 14.46
C GLU A 248 -3.28 -3.58 13.16
N PHE A 249 -2.26 -2.85 12.72
CA PHE A 249 -1.51 -3.15 11.53
C PHE A 249 -0.03 -2.87 11.77
N PHE A 250 0.79 -3.90 11.75
CA PHE A 250 2.20 -3.80 12.10
C PHE A 250 3.07 -4.69 11.23
N GLY A 251 4.37 -4.40 11.20
CA GLY A 251 5.30 -5.23 10.45
C GLY A 251 6.57 -4.50 10.00
N LEU A 252 7.21 -5.10 9.00
CA LEU A 252 8.49 -4.67 8.44
C LEU A 252 8.38 -4.46 6.93
N TYR A 253 8.95 -3.35 6.46
CA TYR A 253 9.19 -3.09 5.04
C TYR A 253 10.68 -2.89 4.80
N VAL A 254 11.27 -3.73 3.96
CA VAL A 254 12.72 -3.77 3.74
C VAL A 254 13.01 -3.49 2.26
N THR A 255 14.02 -2.68 1.98
CA THR A 255 14.46 -2.35 0.61
C THR A 255 15.96 -2.50 0.47
N SER A 256 16.40 -3.20 -0.57
CA SER A 256 17.83 -3.38 -0.89
C SER A 256 18.53 -2.07 -1.25
N PRO A 257 19.86 -1.99 -1.14
CA PRO A 257 20.62 -0.79 -1.49
C PRO A 257 20.38 -0.31 -2.94
N ASP A 258 20.30 -1.25 -3.88
CA ASP A 258 20.02 -1.00 -5.30
C ASP A 258 18.52 -0.77 -5.60
N LYS A 259 17.65 -0.90 -4.58
CA LYS A 259 16.18 -0.78 -4.63
C LYS A 259 15.48 -1.79 -5.54
N ASN A 260 16.21 -2.82 -5.99
CA ASN A 260 15.68 -3.85 -6.85
C ASN A 260 14.85 -4.87 -6.07
N VAL A 261 15.19 -5.15 -4.82
CA VAL A 261 14.45 -6.06 -3.94
C VAL A 261 13.70 -5.26 -2.88
N LYS A 262 12.42 -5.58 -2.69
CA LYS A 262 11.64 -5.12 -1.55
C LYS A 262 10.93 -6.29 -0.90
N LEU A 263 10.91 -6.30 0.43
CA LEU A 263 10.24 -7.32 1.23
C LEU A 263 9.20 -6.65 2.11
N HIS A 264 8.04 -7.29 2.20
CA HIS A 264 6.92 -6.87 3.06
C HIS A 264 6.59 -8.02 3.99
N SER A 265 6.55 -7.79 5.30
CA SER A 265 6.11 -8.78 6.30
C SER A 265 5.18 -8.07 7.25
N TYR A 266 3.87 -8.27 7.08
CA TYR A 266 2.82 -7.50 7.74
C TYR A 266 1.82 -8.40 8.46
N TRP A 267 1.31 -7.94 9.59
CA TRP A 267 0.15 -8.49 10.28
C TRP A 267 -0.96 -7.45 10.32
N LEU A 268 -2.16 -7.86 9.95
CA LEU A 268 -3.42 -7.17 10.23
C LEU A 268 -4.16 -7.99 11.28
N LYS A 269 -4.47 -7.36 12.42
CA LYS A 269 -5.31 -7.94 13.46
C LYS A 269 -6.53 -7.08 13.65
N GLU A 270 -7.70 -7.70 13.60
CA GLU A 270 -8.97 -7.09 13.91
C GLU A 270 -9.67 -7.88 15.01
N GLU A 271 -10.41 -7.17 15.85
CA GLU A 271 -11.31 -7.74 16.84
C GLU A 271 -12.69 -7.09 16.65
N ASP A 272 -13.71 -7.90 16.43
CA ASP A 272 -15.07 -7.36 16.28
C ASP A 272 -15.58 -6.74 17.59
N SER A 273 -16.18 -5.56 17.49
CA SER A 273 -16.76 -4.87 18.64
C SER A 273 -18.02 -4.08 18.28
N GLU A 274 -18.81 -3.70 19.27
CA GLU A 274 -19.98 -2.83 19.09
C GLU A 274 -19.63 -1.48 18.41
N LYS A 275 -18.38 -1.02 18.56
CA LYS A 275 -17.91 0.26 18.03
C LYS A 275 -17.31 0.16 16.63
N LEU A 276 -16.91 -1.04 16.22
CA LEU A 276 -16.28 -1.30 14.93
C LEU A 276 -16.61 -2.73 14.48
N ALA A 277 -17.52 -2.84 13.53
CA ALA A 277 -17.75 -4.08 12.80
C ALA A 277 -16.61 -4.30 11.79
N THR A 278 -15.96 -5.46 11.86
CA THR A 278 -14.88 -5.88 10.96
C THR A 278 -15.15 -7.30 10.48
N LYS A 279 -14.20 -7.90 9.76
CA LYS A 279 -14.26 -9.33 9.44
C LYS A 279 -13.46 -10.18 10.45
N ASN A 280 -13.09 -9.61 11.59
CA ASN A 280 -12.26 -10.26 12.59
C ASN A 280 -10.97 -10.89 12.01
N ARG A 281 -10.31 -10.16 11.09
CA ARG A 281 -9.12 -10.65 10.36
C ARG A 281 -7.91 -10.74 11.28
N ASP A 282 -7.30 -11.91 11.39
CA ASP A 282 -5.91 -12.09 11.87
C ASP A 282 -5.09 -12.65 10.72
N ILE A 283 -4.54 -11.77 9.88
CA ILE A 283 -3.89 -12.15 8.63
C ILE A 283 -2.41 -11.74 8.64
N TYR A 284 -1.54 -12.71 8.42
CA TYR A 284 -0.15 -12.50 8.07
C TYR A 284 0.02 -12.39 6.55
N THR A 285 0.81 -11.41 6.09
CA THR A 285 1.13 -11.19 4.67
C THR A 285 2.64 -11.13 4.48
N LEU A 286 3.16 -11.94 3.56
CA LEU A 286 4.55 -11.90 3.10
C LEU A 286 4.58 -11.56 1.60
N ALA A 287 5.36 -10.54 1.22
CA ALA A 287 5.58 -10.20 -0.18
C ALA A 287 7.05 -10.01 -0.52
N VAL A 288 7.41 -10.38 -1.74
CA VAL A 288 8.69 -10.10 -2.37
C VAL A 288 8.45 -9.42 -3.70
N GLU A 289 8.98 -8.21 -3.86
CA GLU A 289 9.03 -7.49 -5.13
C GLU A 289 10.47 -7.49 -5.64
N TYR A 290 10.69 -7.93 -6.88
CA TYR A 290 11.95 -7.80 -7.58
C TYR A 290 11.77 -6.99 -8.85
N THR A 291 12.59 -5.95 -9.03
CA THR A 291 12.64 -5.11 -10.22
C THR A 291 14.07 -5.10 -10.74
N LYS A 292 14.28 -5.43 -12.02
CA LYS A 292 15.63 -5.42 -12.60
C LYS A 292 15.64 -4.81 -14.00
N PRO A 293 16.54 -3.86 -14.28
CA PRO A 293 16.97 -3.57 -15.65
C PRO A 293 17.82 -4.76 -16.13
N PHE A 294 17.33 -5.53 -17.10
CA PHE A 294 18.08 -6.71 -17.59
C PHE A 294 18.85 -6.42 -18.88
N ALA A 295 18.56 -5.30 -19.54
CA ALA A 295 19.34 -4.70 -20.62
C ALA A 295 19.07 -3.18 -20.63
N GLU A 296 19.88 -2.40 -21.35
CA GLU A 296 19.82 -0.92 -21.35
C GLU A 296 18.40 -0.37 -21.57
N LEU A 297 17.65 -0.98 -22.49
CA LEU A 297 16.30 -0.54 -22.86
C LEU A 297 15.18 -1.33 -22.16
N TRP A 298 15.53 -2.36 -21.38
CA TRP A 298 14.55 -3.29 -20.87
C TRP A 298 14.52 -3.41 -19.36
N LYS A 299 13.30 -3.49 -18.82
CA LYS A 299 13.04 -3.59 -17.39
C LYS A 299 11.99 -4.66 -17.14
N ALA A 300 12.26 -5.53 -16.18
CA ALA A 300 11.30 -6.51 -15.69
C ALA A 300 10.96 -6.22 -14.22
N ASN A 301 9.75 -6.58 -13.82
CA ASN A 301 9.33 -6.60 -12.43
C ASN A 301 8.46 -7.83 -12.17
N ILE A 302 8.65 -8.45 -11.02
CA ILE A 302 7.80 -9.50 -10.48
C ILE A 302 7.51 -9.18 -9.01
N GLU A 303 6.29 -9.40 -8.58
CA GLU A 303 5.87 -9.30 -7.18
C GLU A 303 5.04 -10.54 -6.85
N VAL A 304 5.41 -11.22 -5.78
CA VAL A 304 4.70 -12.40 -5.26
C VAL A 304 4.29 -12.09 -3.83
N ILE A 305 3.03 -12.35 -3.51
CA ILE A 305 2.41 -12.08 -2.22
C ILE A 305 1.65 -13.33 -1.79
N GLY A 306 1.83 -13.75 -0.53
CA GLY A 306 1.04 -14.79 0.11
C GLY A 306 0.45 -14.29 1.42
N GLN A 307 -0.75 -14.74 1.75
CA GLN A 307 -1.42 -14.45 3.00
C GLN A 307 -1.95 -15.71 3.66
N THR A 308 -1.86 -15.75 4.99
CA THR A 308 -2.37 -16.83 5.81
C THR A 308 -2.91 -16.29 7.14
N GLY A 309 -3.83 -16.98 7.77
CA GLY A 309 -4.43 -16.54 9.03
C GLY A 309 -5.90 -16.93 9.13
N THR A 310 -6.71 -16.10 9.76
CA THR A 310 -8.16 -16.32 9.87
C THR A 310 -8.96 -15.06 9.58
N SER A 311 -10.23 -15.24 9.20
CA SER A 311 -11.20 -14.17 8.97
C SER A 311 -12.62 -14.72 8.99
N HIS A 312 -13.60 -13.85 9.26
CA HIS A 312 -15.01 -14.09 8.93
C HIS A 312 -15.29 -13.74 7.46
N GLN A 313 -16.36 -14.27 6.89
CA GLN A 313 -16.73 -14.02 5.49
C GLN A 313 -17.19 -12.57 5.28
N THR A 314 -17.92 -12.03 6.25
CA THR A 314 -18.57 -10.72 6.23
C THR A 314 -18.27 -9.96 7.52
N ALA A 315 -18.66 -8.68 7.55
CA ALA A 315 -18.60 -7.86 8.76
C ALA A 315 -19.95 -7.81 9.51
N SER A 316 -20.84 -8.78 9.24
CA SER A 316 -22.11 -8.87 9.94
C SER A 316 -21.87 -9.32 11.38
N ALA A 317 -22.56 -8.71 12.35
CA ALA A 317 -22.52 -9.16 13.74
C ALA A 317 -23.05 -10.59 13.95
N SER A 318 -23.79 -11.13 12.97
CA SER A 318 -24.26 -12.52 12.98
C SER A 318 -23.26 -13.52 12.42
N ASP A 319 -22.19 -13.04 11.77
CA ASP A 319 -21.16 -13.87 11.18
C ASP A 319 -20.02 -14.04 12.19
N THR A 320 -20.05 -15.16 12.90
CA THR A 320 -19.09 -15.50 13.95
C THR A 320 -18.26 -16.72 13.58
N THR A 321 -18.33 -17.16 12.32
CA THR A 321 -17.62 -18.34 11.86
C THR A 321 -16.22 -17.95 11.43
N GLU A 322 -15.23 -18.40 12.19
CA GLU A 322 -13.82 -18.28 11.82
C GLU A 322 -13.50 -19.23 10.67
N LEU A 323 -12.94 -18.67 9.59
CA LEU A 323 -12.49 -19.39 8.40
C LEU A 323 -10.99 -19.20 8.23
N ASP A 324 -10.30 -20.23 7.76
CA ASP A 324 -8.88 -20.16 7.43
C ASP A 324 -8.67 -19.26 6.21
N VAL A 325 -7.61 -18.44 6.21
CA VAL A 325 -7.22 -17.64 5.04
C VAL A 325 -6.03 -18.32 4.36
N GLU A 326 -6.17 -18.58 3.07
CA GLU A 326 -5.08 -19.08 2.22
C GLU A 326 -5.14 -18.38 0.85
N SER A 327 -4.44 -17.25 0.71
CA SER A 327 -4.55 -16.43 -0.49
C SER A 327 -3.21 -15.98 -1.03
N TRP A 328 -3.17 -15.64 -2.31
CA TRP A 328 -1.95 -15.25 -2.99
C TRP A 328 -2.20 -14.31 -4.17
N MET A 329 -1.18 -13.55 -4.51
CA MET A 329 -1.14 -12.70 -5.69
C MET A 329 0.24 -12.76 -6.34
N VAL A 330 0.25 -12.83 -7.66
CA VAL A 330 1.44 -12.65 -8.50
C VAL A 330 1.16 -11.54 -9.50
N HIS A 331 2.06 -10.57 -9.55
CA HIS A 331 2.12 -9.58 -10.63
C HIS A 331 3.46 -9.71 -11.34
N ALA A 332 3.47 -9.67 -12.67
CA ALA A 332 4.70 -9.53 -13.43
C ALA A 332 4.53 -8.58 -14.61
N ASN A 333 5.60 -7.87 -14.95
CA ASN A 333 5.66 -7.10 -16.18
C ASN A 333 7.04 -7.14 -16.82
N LEU A 334 7.03 -7.03 -18.15
CA LEU A 334 8.21 -6.95 -18.99
C LEU A 334 8.07 -5.74 -19.90
N GLY A 335 8.97 -4.78 -19.79
CA GLY A 335 8.89 -3.53 -20.53
C GLY A 335 10.16 -3.16 -21.28
N LYS A 336 9.96 -2.46 -22.40
CA LYS A 336 10.98 -1.95 -23.30
C LYS A 336 10.75 -0.47 -23.59
N LYS A 337 11.83 0.31 -23.55
CA LYS A 337 11.90 1.63 -24.16
C LYS A 337 11.95 1.46 -25.69
N ILE A 338 10.85 1.74 -26.38
CA ILE A 338 10.72 1.55 -27.85
C ILE A 338 11.06 2.80 -28.65
N THR A 339 10.99 3.97 -28.02
CA THR A 339 11.50 5.26 -28.53
C THR A 339 12.08 6.03 -27.35
N ASP A 340 12.67 7.21 -27.60
CA ASP A 340 13.19 8.04 -26.52
C ASP A 340 12.15 8.52 -25.50
N PHE A 341 10.89 8.57 -25.92
CA PHE A 341 9.79 9.08 -25.15
C PHE A 341 8.73 8.03 -24.82
N THR A 342 8.80 6.80 -25.37
CA THR A 342 7.78 5.76 -25.17
C THR A 342 8.35 4.51 -24.52
N PHE A 343 7.72 4.12 -23.40
CA PHE A 343 7.95 2.85 -22.72
C PHE A 343 6.71 1.97 -22.87
N LEU A 344 6.90 0.79 -23.45
CA LEU A 344 5.86 -0.23 -23.63
C LEU A 344 6.13 -1.40 -22.69
N ARG A 345 5.10 -1.94 -22.02
CA ARG A 345 5.23 -3.14 -21.20
C ARG A 345 4.07 -4.10 -21.38
N ALA A 346 4.36 -5.40 -21.37
CA ALA A 346 3.39 -6.45 -21.16
C ALA A 346 3.23 -6.68 -19.65
N GLU A 347 2.02 -7.01 -19.20
CA GLU A 347 1.65 -7.19 -17.80
C GLU A 347 0.81 -8.46 -17.65
N ILE A 348 1.08 -9.22 -16.60
CA ILE A 348 0.22 -10.33 -16.16
C ILE A 348 -0.08 -10.19 -14.67
N ASP A 349 -1.29 -10.57 -14.29
CA ASP A 349 -1.72 -10.66 -12.90
C ASP A 349 -2.40 -12.02 -12.70
N ALA A 350 -2.09 -12.68 -11.59
CA ALA A 350 -2.72 -13.91 -11.15
C ALA A 350 -3.04 -13.77 -9.67
N ILE A 351 -4.32 -13.81 -9.32
CA ILE A 351 -4.80 -13.48 -7.99
C ILE A 351 -5.80 -14.55 -7.56
N SER A 352 -5.52 -15.18 -6.42
CA SER A 352 -6.40 -16.20 -5.87
C SER A 352 -7.81 -15.66 -5.65
N GLY A 353 -8.78 -16.54 -5.82
CA GLY A 353 -10.18 -16.24 -5.64
C GLY A 353 -10.92 -17.38 -5.01
N ASP A 354 -12.08 -17.03 -4.49
CA ASP A 354 -13.02 -17.97 -3.93
C ASP A 354 -14.25 -18.18 -4.82
N ASN A 355 -14.73 -19.43 -4.86
CA ASN A 355 -15.98 -19.80 -5.50
C ASN A 355 -16.74 -20.91 -4.75
N ASP A 356 -16.25 -21.35 -3.59
CA ASP A 356 -16.87 -22.38 -2.78
C ASP A 356 -17.15 -21.82 -1.38
N SER A 357 -18.40 -21.44 -1.13
CA SER A 357 -18.80 -20.92 0.19
C SER A 357 -19.09 -22.03 1.22
N ALA A 358 -18.95 -23.30 0.85
CA ALA A 358 -19.22 -24.44 1.73
C ALA A 358 -17.96 -25.02 2.38
N ASP A 359 -16.78 -24.61 1.92
CA ASP A 359 -15.53 -24.93 2.60
C ASP A 359 -15.28 -23.98 3.80
N ASN A 360 -14.24 -24.28 4.57
CA ASN A 360 -13.85 -23.47 5.72
C ASN A 360 -12.67 -22.54 5.38
N THR A 361 -12.48 -22.15 4.11
CA THR A 361 -11.26 -21.48 3.65
C THR A 361 -11.56 -20.30 2.74
N ILE A 362 -11.18 -19.10 3.17
CA ILE A 362 -11.18 -17.90 2.34
C ILE A 362 -9.93 -17.87 1.47
N THR A 363 -10.12 -18.01 0.17
CA THR A 363 -9.04 -17.94 -0.84
C THR A 363 -9.01 -16.61 -1.62
N ASP A 364 -9.97 -15.71 -1.36
CA ASP A 364 -9.97 -14.33 -1.87
C ASP A 364 -8.79 -13.52 -1.31
N PHE A 365 -7.98 -12.93 -2.19
CA PHE A 365 -6.86 -12.09 -1.79
C PHE A 365 -7.30 -10.77 -1.12
N ASP A 366 -6.70 -10.43 0.02
CA ASP A 366 -6.93 -9.18 0.74
C ASP A 366 -5.86 -8.13 0.37
N SER A 367 -6.26 -7.06 -0.31
CA SER A 367 -5.35 -5.98 -0.71
C SER A 367 -4.83 -5.10 0.44
N LEU A 368 -5.26 -5.37 1.68
CA LEU A 368 -5.02 -4.57 2.88
C LEU A 368 -5.43 -3.11 2.64
N TYR A 369 -4.43 -2.23 2.53
CA TYR A 369 -4.61 -0.79 2.30
C TYR A 369 -4.00 -0.32 0.97
N GLY A 370 -3.80 -1.26 0.04
CA GLY A 370 -3.25 -1.01 -1.28
C GLY A 370 -4.23 -0.31 -2.22
N VAL A 371 -3.68 0.39 -3.22
CA VAL A 371 -4.49 1.16 -4.20
C VAL A 371 -4.42 0.51 -5.57
N ARG A 372 -5.56 0.34 -6.26
CA ARG A 372 -5.68 -0.47 -7.50
C ARG A 372 -5.63 0.29 -8.83
N ARG A 373 -5.55 1.63 -8.79
CA ARG A 373 -5.67 2.49 -9.98
C ARG A 373 -4.72 2.14 -11.13
N PHE A 374 -3.49 1.77 -10.78
CA PHE A 374 -2.44 1.50 -11.75
C PHE A 374 -2.44 0.05 -12.23
N ASP A 375 -3.22 -0.86 -11.63
CA ASP A 375 -3.33 -2.23 -12.13
C ASP A 375 -4.50 -2.33 -13.09
N PHE A 376 -5.70 -1.93 -12.64
CA PHE A 376 -6.95 -2.27 -13.34
C PHE A 376 -7.76 -1.08 -13.84
N GLY A 377 -7.27 0.14 -13.65
CA GLY A 377 -7.91 1.36 -14.15
C GLY A 377 -8.62 2.20 -13.09
N PRO A 378 -9.45 3.19 -13.49
CA PRO A 378 -10.07 4.16 -12.59
C PRO A 378 -10.82 3.54 -11.40
N THR A 379 -10.70 4.11 -10.20
CA THR A 379 -11.20 3.44 -8.97
C THR A 379 -12.36 4.14 -8.28
N ASP A 380 -12.77 5.30 -8.79
CA ASP A 380 -13.86 6.09 -8.24
C ASP A 380 -15.18 5.60 -8.85
N VAL A 381 -15.95 6.44 -9.54
CA VAL A 381 -17.20 6.06 -10.22
C VAL A 381 -17.07 4.78 -11.05
N TYR A 382 -15.96 4.61 -11.80
CA TYR A 382 -15.71 3.41 -12.62
C TYR A 382 -15.62 2.09 -11.84
N GLN A 383 -15.14 2.12 -10.59
CA GLN A 383 -14.93 0.93 -9.77
C GLN A 383 -14.13 -0.20 -10.44
N ALA A 384 -12.93 0.07 -10.95
CA ALA A 384 -12.06 -0.96 -11.54
C ALA A 384 -11.98 -2.27 -10.71
N MET A 385 -11.79 -3.40 -11.40
CA MET A 385 -11.79 -4.75 -10.83
C MET A 385 -11.01 -4.85 -9.50
N PRO A 386 -11.54 -5.58 -8.49
CA PRO A 386 -10.81 -5.83 -7.25
C PRO A 386 -9.60 -6.74 -7.48
N ARG A 387 -8.63 -6.69 -6.55
CA ARG A 387 -7.52 -7.66 -6.51
C ARG A 387 -7.99 -8.95 -5.83
N LYS A 388 -8.94 -9.65 -6.43
CA LYS A 388 -9.37 -10.98 -5.96
C LYS A 388 -10.03 -11.72 -7.10
N ASN A 389 -9.86 -13.03 -7.12
CA ASN A 389 -10.46 -13.92 -8.11
C ASN A 389 -10.22 -13.47 -9.57
N LEU A 390 -8.96 -13.22 -9.92
CA LEU A 390 -8.64 -12.53 -11.17
C LEU A 390 -7.33 -13.02 -11.82
N TYR A 391 -7.44 -13.44 -13.08
CA TYR A 391 -6.32 -13.52 -14.01
C TYR A 391 -6.39 -12.38 -15.01
N THR A 392 -5.25 -11.78 -15.33
CA THR A 392 -5.19 -10.77 -16.39
C THR A 392 -3.95 -10.91 -17.27
N VAL A 393 -4.13 -10.56 -18.53
CA VAL A 393 -3.04 -10.36 -19.50
C VAL A 393 -3.25 -9.03 -20.18
N GLY A 394 -2.22 -8.20 -20.25
CA GLY A 394 -2.35 -6.86 -20.79
C GLY A 394 -1.06 -6.27 -21.32
N ALA A 395 -1.20 -5.09 -21.91
CA ALA A 395 -0.10 -4.27 -22.36
C ALA A 395 -0.38 -2.80 -22.05
N ARG A 396 0.68 -2.05 -21.74
CA ARG A 396 0.59 -0.63 -21.44
C ARG A 396 1.73 0.15 -22.07
N SER A 397 1.38 1.22 -22.77
CA SER A 397 2.31 2.22 -23.25
C SER A 397 2.21 3.49 -22.40
N VAL A 398 3.36 4.04 -22.02
CA VAL A 398 3.48 5.39 -21.46
C VAL A 398 4.40 6.20 -22.36
N THR A 399 3.88 7.29 -22.91
CA THR A 399 4.54 8.16 -23.87
C THR A 399 4.66 9.58 -23.30
N LYS A 400 5.87 10.14 -23.31
CA LYS A 400 6.21 11.48 -22.80
C LYS A 400 6.97 12.28 -23.87
N PRO A 401 6.28 12.82 -24.89
CA PRO A 401 6.94 13.48 -26.02
C PRO A 401 7.66 14.77 -25.60
N SER A 402 7.24 15.38 -24.49
CA SER A 402 7.94 16.46 -23.80
C SER A 402 7.75 16.30 -22.27
N LYS A 403 8.34 17.19 -21.47
CA LYS A 403 8.16 17.17 -20.01
C LYS A 403 6.73 17.53 -19.57
N GLU A 404 5.98 18.23 -20.42
CA GLU A 404 4.61 18.69 -20.15
C GLU A 404 3.56 17.61 -20.43
N HIS A 405 3.86 16.63 -21.29
CA HIS A 405 2.87 15.66 -21.77
C HIS A 405 3.15 14.27 -21.23
N ASN A 406 2.11 13.63 -20.68
CA ASN A 406 2.12 12.22 -20.33
C ASN A 406 0.88 11.53 -20.88
N ILE A 407 1.08 10.68 -21.88
CA ILE A 407 0.04 9.90 -22.54
C ILE A 407 0.19 8.45 -22.08
N MET A 408 -0.92 7.80 -21.74
CA MET A 408 -0.97 6.39 -21.39
C MET A 408 -2.06 5.72 -22.21
N VAL A 409 -1.77 4.55 -22.75
CA VAL A 409 -2.73 3.63 -23.36
C VAL A 409 -2.51 2.26 -22.75
N SER A 410 -3.57 1.60 -22.30
CA SER A 410 -3.51 0.28 -21.67
C SER A 410 -4.61 -0.60 -22.22
N TYR A 411 -4.27 -1.86 -22.52
CA TYR A 411 -5.21 -2.92 -22.81
C TYR A 411 -5.07 -4.02 -21.76
N LYS A 412 -6.18 -4.64 -21.33
CA LYS A 412 -6.16 -5.77 -20.41
C LYS A 412 -7.35 -6.70 -20.68
N ALA A 413 -7.07 -7.98 -20.90
CA ALA A 413 -8.07 -9.05 -20.87
C ALA A 413 -8.11 -9.68 -19.48
N MET A 414 -9.29 -10.09 -19.03
CA MET A 414 -9.55 -10.48 -17.64
C MET A 414 -10.39 -11.76 -17.59
N TRP A 415 -10.04 -12.65 -16.67
CA TRP A 415 -10.77 -13.88 -16.38
C TRP A 415 -10.91 -14.09 -14.87
N TYR A 416 -11.96 -14.78 -14.45
CA TYR A 416 -12.04 -15.34 -13.11
C TYR A 416 -10.93 -16.37 -12.90
N GLN A 417 -10.32 -16.34 -11.72
CA GLN A 417 -9.37 -17.38 -11.31
C GLN A 417 -10.11 -18.68 -10.95
N LYS A 418 -11.22 -18.54 -10.24
CA LYS A 418 -12.23 -19.56 -9.98
C LYS A 418 -13.59 -18.98 -10.37
N ALA A 419 -14.10 -19.37 -11.54
CA ALA A 419 -15.46 -19.00 -11.93
C ALA A 419 -16.48 -19.76 -11.07
N PRO A 420 -17.62 -19.16 -10.72
CA PRO A 420 -18.73 -19.92 -10.15
C PRO A 420 -19.24 -20.99 -11.10
N GLU A 421 -19.93 -22.01 -10.58
CA GLU A 421 -20.54 -23.04 -11.43
C GLU A 421 -21.46 -22.43 -12.51
N SER A 422 -21.37 -22.97 -13.72
CA SER A 422 -22.16 -22.54 -14.89
C SER A 422 -21.94 -21.08 -15.31
N VAL A 423 -20.84 -20.44 -14.90
CA VAL A 423 -20.43 -19.11 -15.34
C VAL A 423 -19.17 -19.24 -16.19
N ASP A 424 -19.15 -18.58 -17.36
CA ASP A 424 -17.93 -18.50 -18.15
C ASP A 424 -16.84 -17.75 -17.39
N ASN A 425 -15.58 -18.16 -17.53
CA ASN A 425 -14.52 -17.52 -16.78
C ASN A 425 -14.07 -16.18 -17.39
N PHE A 426 -14.39 -15.88 -18.64
CA PHE A 426 -13.96 -14.68 -19.32
C PHE A 426 -14.79 -13.46 -18.92
N ILE A 427 -14.18 -12.60 -18.11
CA ILE A 427 -14.79 -11.36 -17.62
C ILE A 427 -14.89 -10.33 -18.75
N GLY A 428 -13.89 -10.26 -19.63
CA GLY A 428 -13.89 -9.34 -20.77
C GLY A 428 -12.57 -8.62 -21.01
N GLN A 429 -12.63 -7.54 -21.78
CA GLN A 429 -11.46 -6.77 -22.21
C GLN A 429 -11.64 -5.28 -21.92
N GLN A 430 -10.59 -4.64 -21.42
CA GLN A 430 -10.60 -3.22 -21.10
C GLN A 430 -9.54 -2.46 -21.90
N LEU A 431 -9.97 -1.37 -22.55
CA LEU A 431 -9.09 -0.35 -23.10
C LEU A 431 -9.14 0.90 -22.21
N GLU A 432 -7.98 1.41 -21.80
CA GLU A 432 -7.86 2.68 -21.06
C GLU A 432 -6.93 3.62 -21.82
N ALA A 433 -7.32 4.88 -21.96
CA ALA A 433 -6.47 5.95 -22.44
C ALA A 433 -6.46 7.13 -21.46
N ARG A 434 -5.31 7.78 -21.28
CA ARG A 434 -5.19 8.98 -20.45
C ARG A 434 -4.15 9.93 -21.02
N TRP A 435 -4.52 11.19 -21.12
CA TRP A 435 -3.57 12.28 -21.35
C TRP A 435 -3.52 13.20 -20.14
N ARG A 436 -2.32 13.49 -19.67
CA ARG A 436 -2.02 14.54 -18.69
C ARG A 436 -1.15 15.60 -19.34
N TRP A 437 -1.49 16.85 -19.08
CA TRP A 437 -0.82 18.02 -19.62
C TRP A 437 -0.50 19.01 -18.50
N GLU A 438 0.79 19.23 -18.25
CA GLU A 438 1.28 20.29 -17.39
C GLU A 438 1.22 21.61 -18.15
N VAL A 439 0.11 22.34 -18.00
CA VAL A 439 -0.09 23.65 -18.65
C VAL A 439 0.87 24.69 -18.07
N LYS A 440 1.11 24.59 -16.76
CA LYS A 440 2.09 25.37 -15.99
C LYS A 440 2.71 24.45 -14.92
N PRO A 441 3.85 24.81 -14.31
CA PRO A 441 4.40 24.03 -13.20
C PRO A 441 3.41 23.79 -12.05
N SER A 442 2.48 24.72 -11.84
CA SER A 442 1.43 24.65 -10.81
C SER A 442 0.09 24.12 -11.29
N LEU A 443 -0.11 23.86 -12.59
CA LEU A 443 -1.42 23.50 -13.14
C LEU A 443 -1.31 22.34 -14.14
N ARG A 444 -1.94 21.23 -13.77
CA ARG A 444 -2.11 20.05 -14.61
C ARG A 444 -3.55 19.88 -15.03
N LEU A 445 -3.76 19.63 -16.31
CA LEU A 445 -5.02 19.13 -16.85
C LEU A 445 -4.90 17.64 -17.17
N ALA A 446 -6.01 16.91 -17.09
CA ALA A 446 -6.09 15.51 -17.44
C ALA A 446 -7.42 15.20 -18.12
N ILE A 447 -7.36 14.34 -19.13
CA ILE A 447 -8.52 13.67 -19.71
C ILE A 447 -8.20 12.18 -19.81
N GLY A 448 -9.19 11.33 -19.62
CA GLY A 448 -9.03 9.92 -19.89
C GLY A 448 -10.36 9.21 -20.03
N ALA A 449 -10.27 8.00 -20.57
CA ALA A 449 -11.41 7.13 -20.81
C ALA A 449 -11.05 5.69 -20.52
N ALA A 450 -12.05 4.89 -20.15
CA ALA A 450 -11.97 3.44 -20.10
C ALA A 450 -13.21 2.85 -20.78
N TYR A 451 -13.00 1.77 -21.53
CA TYR A 451 -14.06 1.00 -22.17
C TYR A 451 -13.87 -0.46 -21.80
N LEU A 452 -14.88 -1.06 -21.17
CA LEU A 452 -14.91 -2.47 -20.80
C LEU A 452 -15.90 -3.19 -21.71
N LEU A 453 -15.36 -3.99 -22.63
CA LEU A 453 -16.12 -4.99 -23.37
C LEU A 453 -16.37 -6.16 -22.43
N LYS A 454 -17.61 -6.33 -21.99
CA LYS A 454 -17.98 -7.42 -21.08
C LYS A 454 -18.02 -8.73 -21.86
N GLY A 455 -17.42 -9.77 -21.29
CA GLY A 455 -17.53 -11.14 -21.79
C GLY A 455 -18.63 -11.91 -21.07
N ASP A 456 -18.77 -13.17 -21.46
CA ASP A 456 -19.81 -14.10 -20.98
C ASP A 456 -19.75 -14.33 -19.46
N GLY A 457 -18.60 -14.06 -18.82
CA GLY A 457 -18.47 -14.08 -17.36
C GLY A 457 -19.32 -13.04 -16.63
N PHE A 458 -19.79 -12.00 -17.31
CA PHE A 458 -20.79 -11.07 -16.78
C PHE A 458 -22.23 -11.52 -17.03
N GLU A 459 -22.51 -12.47 -17.92
CA GLU A 459 -23.90 -12.81 -18.31
C GLU A 459 -24.76 -13.29 -17.14
N ARG A 460 -24.18 -13.94 -16.12
CA ARG A 460 -24.90 -14.34 -14.89
C ARG A 460 -25.58 -13.16 -14.18
N GLY A 461 -25.07 -11.95 -14.36
CA GLY A 461 -25.66 -10.75 -13.78
C GLY A 461 -26.44 -9.92 -14.78
N ASP A 462 -27.00 -10.49 -15.86
CA ASP A 462 -27.75 -9.82 -16.95
C ASP A 462 -27.31 -8.38 -17.20
N TYR A 463 -25.99 -8.16 -17.37
CA TYR A 463 -25.46 -6.84 -17.62
C TYR A 463 -25.75 -6.48 -19.08
N PRO A 464 -26.62 -5.50 -19.34
CA PRO A 464 -27.23 -5.35 -20.66
C PRO A 464 -26.27 -4.83 -21.73
N ASP A 465 -25.14 -4.22 -21.34
CA ASP A 465 -24.21 -3.54 -22.24
C ASP A 465 -22.80 -3.33 -21.62
N ASP A 466 -21.82 -3.03 -22.48
CA ASP A 466 -20.45 -2.64 -22.14
C ASP A 466 -20.37 -1.36 -21.28
N SER A 467 -19.33 -1.26 -20.44
CA SER A 467 -19.12 -0.07 -19.60
C SER A 467 -18.28 0.99 -20.31
N GLN A 468 -18.78 2.23 -20.32
CA GLN A 468 -18.10 3.37 -20.92
C GLN A 468 -17.82 4.43 -19.86
N PHE A 469 -16.56 4.80 -19.68
CA PHE A 469 -16.14 5.78 -18.70
C PHE A 469 -15.30 6.87 -19.32
N VAL A 470 -15.57 8.11 -18.92
CA VAL A 470 -14.73 9.26 -19.24
C VAL A 470 -14.52 10.12 -18.00
N PHE A 471 -13.36 10.76 -17.93
CA PHE A 471 -13.11 11.77 -16.91
C PHE A 471 -12.30 12.94 -17.47
N THR A 472 -12.53 14.11 -16.87
CA THR A 472 -11.64 15.27 -16.99
C THR A 472 -11.21 15.69 -15.60
N GLY A 473 -10.05 16.31 -15.47
CA GLY A 473 -9.63 16.85 -14.19
C GLY A 473 -8.58 17.95 -14.30
N ALA A 474 -8.61 18.84 -13.33
CA ALA A 474 -7.61 19.87 -13.11
C ALA A 474 -6.98 19.66 -11.73
N LEU A 475 -5.66 19.81 -11.64
CA LEU A 475 -4.91 19.81 -10.40
C LEU A 475 -4.06 21.07 -10.37
N TYR A 476 -4.38 21.96 -9.42
CA TYR A 476 -3.58 23.11 -9.07
C TYR A 476 -2.72 22.77 -7.84
N THR A 477 -1.46 23.17 -7.83
CA THR A 477 -0.55 23.02 -6.69
C THR A 477 0.08 24.37 -6.36
N PHE A 478 0.24 24.67 -5.08
CA PHE A 478 0.80 25.94 -4.60
C PHE A 478 1.75 25.73 -3.43
#